data_AF-A0A2N3B803-F1
#
_entry.id   AF-A0A2N3B803-F1
#
_cell.length_a   1.000
_cell.length_b   1.000
_cell.length_c   1.000
_cell.angle_alpha   90.00
_cell.angle_beta   90.00
_cell.angle_gamma   90.00
#
_symmetry.space_group_name_H-M   'P 1'
#
loop_
_entity.id
_entity.type
_entity.pdbx_description
1 polymer ?
#
loop_
_entity_poly.entity_id
_entity_poly.type
_entity_poly.pdbx_seq_one_letter_code
_entity_poly.pdbx_strand_id
1 'polypeptide(L)'
;QLVKAYTSGAQSWTRAITKPVAGTVRVALDGAEQLGGWSIDATTGVVTFDTAPATGVAVTAGFEFDVPVRFDTDTLDVTLDLERLGSITSIPLLEIRR
;
A
#
# COMPACT_ATOMS: atom_id res chain seq x y z
N GLN A 1 -8.97 2.65 9.17
CA GLN A 1 -7.60 2.77 8.63
C GLN A 1 -7.24 1.49 7.90
N LEU A 2 -6.78 1.56 6.65
CA LEU A 2 -6.22 0.42 5.93
C LEU A 2 -4.89 0.00 6.55
N VAL A 3 -4.73 -1.31 6.74
CA VAL A 3 -3.51 -1.92 7.26
C VAL A 3 -3.13 -3.17 6.48
N LYS A 4 -1.83 -3.44 6.38
CA LYS A 4 -1.30 -4.72 5.91
C LYS A 4 -0.63 -5.43 7.09
N ALA A 5 -1.18 -6.57 7.47
CA ALA A 5 -0.53 -7.49 8.39
C ALA A 5 0.39 -8.43 7.61
N TYR A 6 1.64 -8.54 8.05
CA TYR A 6 2.62 -9.51 7.59
C TYR A 6 2.84 -10.50 8.73
N THR A 7 2.65 -11.79 8.44
CA THR A 7 2.82 -12.85 9.44
C THR A 7 3.95 -13.76 9.01
N SER A 8 4.88 -14.02 9.92
CA SER A 8 5.97 -14.98 9.76
C SER A 8 6.05 -15.85 11.00
N GLY A 9 5.61 -17.11 10.87
CA GLY A 9 5.45 -18.00 12.02
C GLY A 9 4.52 -17.40 13.07
N ALA A 10 5.01 -17.31 14.32
CA ALA A 10 4.27 -16.72 15.44
C ALA A 10 4.36 -15.19 15.53
N GLN A 11 5.15 -14.54 14.67
CA GLN A 11 5.32 -13.10 14.67
C GLN A 11 4.42 -12.43 13.64
N SER A 12 3.81 -11.31 14.03
CA SER A 12 3.08 -10.44 13.12
C SER A 12 3.58 -9.00 13.22
N TRP A 13 3.65 -8.35 12.06
CA TRP A 13 3.94 -6.93 11.95
C TRP A 13 2.86 -6.25 11.13
N THR A 14 2.35 -5.12 11.62
CA THR A 14 1.28 -4.38 10.97
C THR A 14 1.81 -3.07 10.43
N ARG A 15 1.53 -2.81 9.15
CA ARG A 15 1.82 -1.57 8.43
C ARG A 15 0.54 -0.78 8.25
N ALA A 16 0.54 0.49 8.64
CA ALA A 16 -0.48 1.44 8.19
C ALA A 16 -0.26 1.75 6.70
N ILE A 17 -1.33 1.71 5.91
CA ILE A 17 -1.28 1.94 4.47
C ILE A 17 -1.81 3.35 4.19
N THR A 18 -0.92 4.28 3.85
CA THR A 18 -1.27 5.70 3.62
C THR A 18 -1.36 6.06 2.14
N LYS A 19 -0.89 5.20 1.23
CA LYS A 19 -0.94 5.42 -0.22
C LYS A 19 -1.54 4.20 -0.96
N PRO A 20 -2.82 3.87 -0.72
CA PRO A 20 -3.49 2.86 -1.53
C PRO A 20 -3.62 3.33 -2.99
N VAL A 21 -3.57 2.40 -3.93
CA VAL A 21 -3.78 2.73 -5.36
C VAL A 21 -5.27 3.00 -5.56
N ALA A 22 -5.59 4.22 -5.98
CA ALA A 22 -6.97 4.65 -6.21
C ALA A 22 -7.68 3.70 -7.20
N GLY A 23 -8.93 3.35 -6.91
CA GLY A 23 -9.74 2.43 -7.74
C GLY A 23 -9.51 0.94 -7.48
N THR A 24 -8.45 0.55 -6.74
CA THR A 24 -8.19 -0.87 -6.41
C THR A 24 -8.81 -1.31 -5.08
N VAL A 25 -9.21 -0.35 -4.24
CA VAL A 25 -9.77 -0.63 -2.91
C VAL A 25 -11.12 -1.31 -3.05
N ARG A 26 -11.26 -2.44 -2.36
CA ARG A 26 -12.46 -3.26 -2.21
C ARG A 26 -12.70 -3.43 -0.72
N VAL A 27 -13.92 -3.22 -0.26
CA VAL A 27 -14.31 -3.38 1.14
C VAL A 27 -15.35 -4.47 1.24
N ALA A 28 -15.23 -5.35 2.24
CA ALA A 28 -16.21 -6.39 2.51
C ALA A 28 -16.60 -6.41 3.99
N LEU A 29 -17.89 -6.68 4.23
CA LEU A 29 -18.50 -6.85 5.54
C LEU A 29 -18.95 -8.31 5.65
N ASP A 30 -18.41 -9.06 6.62
CA ASP A 30 -18.62 -10.51 6.77
C ASP A 30 -18.39 -11.31 5.47
N GLY A 31 -17.41 -10.88 4.68
CA GLY A 31 -17.05 -11.50 3.41
C GLY A 31 -17.91 -11.08 2.21
N ALA A 32 -18.97 -10.29 2.41
CA ALA A 32 -19.77 -9.71 1.33
C ALA A 32 -19.19 -8.36 0.88
N GLU A 33 -18.81 -8.26 -0.40
CA GLU A 33 -18.29 -7.03 -0.98
C GLU A 33 -19.31 -5.89 -0.97
N GLN A 34 -18.88 -4.70 -0.56
CA GLN A 34 -19.67 -3.48 -0.54
C GLN A 34 -19.29 -2.62 -1.75
N LEU A 35 -20.22 -2.51 -2.71
CA LEU A 35 -20.01 -1.72 -3.94
C LEU A 35 -20.14 -0.20 -3.72
N GLY A 36 -20.58 0.23 -2.54
CA GLY A 36 -20.76 1.63 -2.13
C GLY A 36 -21.08 1.73 -0.64
N GLY A 37 -21.51 2.91 -0.18
CA GLY A 37 -21.76 3.16 1.25
C GLY A 37 -20.50 3.42 2.07
N TRP A 38 -19.38 3.66 1.39
CA TRP A 38 -18.10 4.01 1.98
C TRP A 38 -17.28 4.88 1.03
N SER A 39 -16.33 5.61 1.59
CA SER A 39 -15.34 6.42 0.88
C SER A 39 -13.95 6.14 1.43
N ILE A 40 -12.91 6.50 0.66
CA ILE A 40 -11.51 6.34 1.04
C ILE A 40 -10.75 7.64 0.75
N ASP A 41 -10.00 8.10 1.75
CA ASP A 41 -8.95 9.09 1.53
C ASP A 41 -7.66 8.36 1.12
N ALA A 42 -7.30 8.46 -0.16
CA ALA A 42 -6.11 7.81 -0.72
C ALA A 42 -4.77 8.42 -0.28
N THR A 43 -4.79 9.49 0.53
CA THR A 43 -3.58 10.11 1.10
C THR A 43 -3.31 9.69 2.54
N THR A 44 -4.31 9.14 3.22
CA THR A 44 -4.22 8.64 4.61
C THR A 44 -4.55 7.16 4.73
N GLY A 45 -5.28 6.59 3.77
CA GLY A 45 -5.82 5.24 3.80
C GLY A 45 -6.98 5.07 4.79
N VAL A 46 -7.66 6.15 5.16
CA VAL A 46 -8.84 6.07 6.03
C VAL A 46 -10.07 5.75 5.19
N VAL A 47 -10.64 4.56 5.42
CA VAL A 47 -11.98 4.19 4.93
C VAL A 47 -13.03 4.73 5.90
N THR A 48 -14.01 5.46 5.38
CA THR A 48 -15.15 5.98 6.12
C THR A 48 -16.43 5.37 5.58
N PHE A 49 -17.25 4.80 6.44
CA PHE A 49 -18.58 4.28 6.07
C PHE A 49 -19.65 5.34 6.28
N ASP A 50 -20.61 5.42 5.37
CA ASP A 50 -21.76 6.32 5.48
C ASP A 50 -22.71 5.88 6.61
N THR A 51 -22.82 4.56 6.81
CA THR A 51 -23.53 3.93 7.92
C THR A 51 -22.59 2.97 8.64
N ALA A 52 -22.55 3.05 9.97
CA ALA A 52 -21.69 2.18 10.77
C ALA A 52 -22.01 0.70 10.52
N PRO A 53 -21.00 -0.17 10.30
CA PRO A 53 -21.19 -1.61 10.29
C PRO A 53 -21.83 -2.09 11.60
N ALA A 54 -22.64 -3.14 11.53
CA ALA A 54 -23.25 -3.71 12.73
C ALA A 54 -22.18 -4.28 13.68
N THR A 55 -22.49 -4.32 14.96
CA THR A 55 -21.60 -4.85 15.99
C THR A 55 -21.22 -6.30 15.69
N GLY A 56 -19.92 -6.59 15.69
CA GLY A 56 -19.39 -7.95 15.48
C GLY A 56 -19.15 -8.32 14.01
N VAL A 57 -19.55 -7.47 13.06
CA VAL A 57 -19.29 -7.68 11.62
C VAL A 57 -17.80 -7.51 11.34
N ALA A 58 -17.20 -8.52 10.70
CA ALA A 58 -15.81 -8.48 10.27
C ALA A 58 -15.67 -7.56 9.07
N VAL A 59 -14.87 -6.49 9.22
CA VAL A 59 -14.49 -5.60 8.13
C VAL A 59 -13.18 -6.07 7.52
N THR A 60 -13.19 -6.35 6.22
CA THR A 60 -11.98 -6.70 5.47
C THR A 60 -11.84 -5.79 4.25
N ALA A 61 -10.61 -5.65 3.76
CA ALA A 61 -10.33 -4.86 2.58
C ALA A 61 -9.25 -5.52 1.71
N GLY A 62 -9.45 -5.50 0.40
CA GLY A 62 -8.46 -5.83 -0.61
C GLY A 62 -8.04 -4.56 -1.35
N PHE A 63 -6.76 -4.37 -1.59
CA PHE A 63 -6.23 -3.17 -2.25
C PHE A 63 -4.80 -3.39 -2.71
N GLU A 64 -4.40 -2.64 -3.73
CA GLU A 64 -2.99 -2.42 -4.04
C GLU A 64 -2.51 -1.17 -3.28
N PHE A 65 -1.21 -1.07 -3.01
CA PHE A 65 -0.64 0.07 -2.33
C PHE A 65 0.79 0.34 -2.78
N ASP A 66 1.15 1.61 -2.73
CA ASP A 66 2.51 2.06 -2.95
C ASP A 66 3.26 2.21 -1.61
N VAL A 67 4.57 1.96 -1.65
CA VAL A 67 5.47 2.30 -0.55
C VAL A 67 6.28 3.53 -0.99
N PRO A 68 6.11 4.69 -0.33
CA PRO A 68 6.92 5.87 -0.63
C PRO A 68 8.40 5.59 -0.38
N VAL A 69 9.23 5.86 -1.38
CA VAL A 69 10.69 5.68 -1.33
C VAL A 69 11.40 6.91 -1.85
N ARG A 70 12.67 7.06 -1.49
CA ARG A 70 13.63 7.94 -2.16
C ARG A 70 14.88 7.14 -2.53
N PHE A 71 15.69 7.66 -3.44
CA PHE A 71 17.05 7.15 -3.61
C PHE A 71 17.82 7.29 -2.29
N ASP A 72 18.57 6.25 -1.96
CA ASP A 72 19.43 6.26 -0.78
C ASP A 72 20.77 6.97 -1.04
N THR A 73 21.07 7.26 -2.31
CA THR A 73 22.28 7.93 -2.77
C THR A 73 21.94 9.19 -3.57
N ASP A 74 22.85 10.16 -3.56
CA ASP A 74 22.71 11.40 -4.35
C ASP A 74 23.10 11.21 -5.82
N THR A 75 23.81 10.11 -6.14
CA THR A 75 24.23 9.73 -7.48
C THR A 75 23.60 8.41 -7.89
N LEU A 76 23.28 8.29 -9.18
CA LEU A 76 22.84 7.05 -9.81
C LEU A 76 23.87 6.69 -10.87
N ASP A 77 24.66 5.65 -10.60
CA ASP A 77 25.69 5.20 -11.53
C ASP A 77 25.05 4.44 -12.69
N VAL A 78 25.33 4.92 -13.90
CA VAL A 78 24.84 4.34 -15.16
C VAL A 78 26.04 3.97 -16.01
N THR A 79 26.10 2.71 -16.45
CA THR A 79 27.15 2.23 -17.36
C THR A 79 26.61 2.24 -18.78
N LEU A 80 27.37 2.77 -19.74
CA LEU A 80 27.12 2.57 -21.16
C LEU A 80 27.85 1.30 -21.61
N ASP A 81 27.10 0.22 -21.82
CA ASP A 81 27.68 -1.07 -22.17
C ASP A 81 28.04 -1.12 -23.66
N LEU A 82 27.13 -0.65 -24.53
CA LEU A 82 27.32 -0.46 -25.97
C LEU A 82 26.55 0.77 -26.44
N GLU A 83 26.73 1.20 -27.69
CA GLU A 83 25.93 2.28 -28.28
C GLU A 83 24.43 1.96 -28.12
N ARG A 84 23.70 2.83 -27.39
CA ARG A 84 22.26 2.70 -27.08
C ARG A 84 21.88 1.56 -26.12
N LEU A 85 22.85 0.94 -25.43
CA LEU A 85 22.60 -0.01 -24.35
C LEU A 85 23.28 0.48 -23.08
N GLY A 86 22.50 0.84 -22.07
CA GLY A 86 23.01 1.18 -20.74
C GLY A 86 22.42 0.28 -19.66
N SER A 87 23.16 0.13 -18.57
CA SER A 87 22.75 -0.66 -17.41
C SER A 87 22.92 0.12 -16.11
N ILE A 88 22.10 -0.25 -15.13
CA ILE A 88 22.19 0.22 -13.74
C ILE A 88 22.31 -1.02 -12.87
N THR A 89 23.47 -1.23 -12.26
CA THR A 89 23.73 -2.44 -11.48
C THR A 89 22.95 -2.47 -10.17
N SER A 90 22.72 -1.29 -9.57
CA SER A 90 22.01 -1.17 -8.31
C SER A 90 21.21 0.12 -8.28
N ILE A 91 19.97 0.04 -7.77
CA ILE A 91 19.11 1.19 -7.50
C ILE A 91 18.78 1.14 -6.00
N PRO A 92 19.66 1.67 -5.13
CA PRO A 92 19.42 1.64 -3.70
C PRO A 92 18.30 2.60 -3.32
N LEU A 93 17.29 2.09 -2.62
CA LEU A 93 16.10 2.82 -2.22
C LEU A 93 15.92 2.76 -0.71
N LEU A 94 15.53 3.88 -0.12
CA LEU A 94 15.11 3.97 1.26
C LEU A 94 13.61 4.26 1.31
N GLU A 95 12.88 3.44 2.09
CA GLU A 95 11.49 3.71 2.41
C GLU A 95 11.36 4.95 3.30
N ILE A 96 10.43 5.83 2.96
CA ILE A 96 10.07 6.99 3.77
C ILE A 96 8.78 6.72 4.52
N ARG A 97 8.87 6.76 5.85
CA ARG A 97 7.72 6.68 6.76
C ARG A 97 7.43 8.06 7.33
N ARG A 98 6.17 8.47 7.29
CA ARG A 98 5.65 9.67 7.96
C ARG A 98 4.85 9.27 9.18
#